data_AF-A0A820WJ89-F1
#
_entry.id   AF-A0A820WJ89-F1
#
_cell.length_a   1.000
_cell.length_b   1.000
_cell.length_c   1.000
_cell.angle_alpha   90.00
_cell.angle_beta   90.00
_cell.angle_gamma   90.00
#
_symmetry.space_group_name_H-M   'P 1'
#
loop_
_entity.id
_entity.type
_entity.pdbx_description
1 polymer ?
#
loop_
_entity_poly.entity_id
_entity_poly.type
_entity_poly.pdbx_seq_one_letter_code
_entity_poly.pdbx_strand_id
1 'polypeptide(L)'
;MSGDSDPQLSNLITHMREEMRGSTGWDRLGQLLLTLGEFKKAEEVYQVLLNRRSDSNQKGYLYHHLGYAKYQKSEFKAAILLYKKAIALNKTNLSPNHPDLATSYSQIGAAYGNIGNYSKALSWYKKALKIRQKANYPTHWLIAISYN
;
A
#
# COMPACT_ATOMS: atom_id res chain seq x y z
N MET A 1 -19.56 -21.62 -15.57
CA MET A 1 -18.35 -21.72 -16.42
C MET A 1 -17.27 -20.86 -15.79
N SER A 2 -16.37 -21.46 -15.02
CA SER A 2 -15.24 -20.78 -14.37
C SER A 2 -13.97 -21.58 -14.65
N GLY A 3 -13.58 -21.59 -15.92
CA GLY A 3 -12.25 -22.03 -16.35
C GLY A 3 -11.30 -20.83 -16.24
N ASP A 4 -10.15 -21.07 -15.64
CA ASP A 4 -8.90 -20.29 -15.65
C ASP A 4 -8.26 -20.20 -14.26
N SER A 5 -8.19 -21.34 -13.57
CA SER A 5 -7.05 -21.61 -12.70
C SER A 5 -5.88 -21.99 -13.61
N ASP A 6 -5.17 -20.98 -14.14
CA ASP A 6 -3.95 -21.17 -14.94
C ASP A 6 -3.00 -22.12 -14.19
N PRO A 7 -2.78 -23.35 -14.69
CA PRO A 7 -1.95 -24.36 -14.04
C PRO A 7 -0.52 -23.87 -13.84
N GLN A 8 -0.03 -23.00 -14.73
CA GLN A 8 1.32 -22.42 -14.60
C GLN A 8 1.41 -21.52 -13.38
N LEU A 9 0.35 -20.78 -13.06
CA LEU A 9 0.33 -19.89 -11.91
C LEU A 9 0.14 -20.62 -10.58
N SER A 10 -0.66 -21.69 -10.56
CA SER A 10 -0.77 -22.58 -9.39
C SER A 10 0.57 -23.25 -9.09
N ASN A 11 1.25 -23.73 -10.12
CA ASN A 11 2.60 -24.27 -10.01
C ASN A 11 3.61 -23.20 -9.59
N LEU A 12 3.53 -21.98 -10.13
CA LEU A 12 4.40 -20.87 -9.77
C LEU A 12 4.21 -20.45 -8.30
N ILE A 13 2.97 -20.36 -7.80
CA ILE A 13 2.69 -20.08 -6.38
C ILE A 13 3.20 -21.21 -5.48
N THR A 14 3.12 -22.45 -5.93
CA THR A 14 3.59 -23.63 -5.17
C THR A 14 5.11 -23.74 -5.19
N HIS A 15 5.76 -23.42 -6.31
CA HIS A 15 7.22 -23.38 -6.43
C HIS A 15 7.80 -22.20 -5.66
N MET A 16 7.19 -21.02 -5.76
CA MET A 16 7.53 -19.86 -4.95
C MET A 16 7.30 -20.09 -3.45
N ARG A 17 6.31 -20.91 -3.07
CA ARG A 17 6.06 -21.33 -1.68
C ARG A 17 7.21 -22.19 -1.13
N GLU A 18 7.84 -23.00 -1.97
CA GLU A 18 8.99 -23.85 -1.64
C GLU A 18 10.31 -23.05 -1.65
N GLU A 19 10.52 -22.20 -2.67
CA GLU A 19 11.76 -21.44 -2.88
C GLU A 19 11.89 -20.22 -1.97
N MET A 20 10.78 -19.51 -1.71
CA MET A 20 10.82 -18.26 -0.94
C MET A 20 10.61 -18.52 0.55
N ARG A 21 11.62 -19.13 1.18
CA ARG A 21 11.78 -19.18 2.65
C ARG A 21 12.12 -17.77 3.18
N GLY A 22 11.12 -16.87 3.18
CA GLY A 22 11.29 -15.51 3.68
C GLY A 22 10.07 -14.62 3.48
N SER A 23 9.91 -13.65 4.37
CA SER A 23 8.82 -12.67 4.35
C SER A 23 8.89 -11.77 3.09
N THR A 24 10.09 -11.46 2.63
CA THR A 24 10.40 -10.60 1.47
C THR A 24 9.99 -11.20 0.12
N GLY A 25 9.99 -12.53 -0.01
CA GLY A 25 9.59 -13.19 -1.24
C GLY A 25 8.10 -13.04 -1.52
N TRP A 26 7.28 -13.30 -0.52
CA TRP A 26 5.83 -13.12 -0.62
C TRP A 26 5.42 -11.67 -0.89
N ASP A 27 6.17 -10.69 -0.38
CA ASP A 27 5.93 -9.27 -0.69
C ASP A 27 6.17 -8.97 -2.18
N ARG A 28 7.24 -9.53 -2.77
CA ARG A 28 7.54 -9.40 -4.20
C ARG A 28 6.49 -10.08 -5.07
N LEU A 29 6.04 -11.27 -4.68
CA LEU A 29 4.95 -11.97 -5.36
C LEU A 29 3.66 -11.14 -5.34
N GLY A 30 3.28 -10.59 -4.18
CA GLY A 30 2.11 -9.72 -4.06
C GLY A 30 2.18 -8.52 -5.02
N GLN A 31 3.36 -7.87 -5.10
CA GLN A 31 3.56 -6.74 -6.01
C GLN A 31 3.48 -7.16 -7.48
N LEU A 32 4.10 -8.26 -7.87
CA LEU A 32 4.02 -8.80 -9.23
C LEU A 32 2.57 -9.07 -9.63
N LEU A 33 1.79 -9.68 -8.75
CA LEU A 33 0.36 -9.94 -9.01
C LEU A 33 -0.44 -8.65 -9.18
N LEU A 34 -0.13 -7.59 -8.42
CA LEU A 34 -0.75 -6.27 -8.63
C LEU A 34 -0.39 -5.69 -10.00
N THR A 35 0.86 -5.80 -10.43
CA THR A 35 1.33 -5.31 -11.73
C THR A 35 0.71 -6.10 -12.89
N LEU A 36 0.51 -7.40 -12.72
CA LEU A 36 -0.15 -8.28 -13.70
C LEU A 36 -1.68 -8.09 -13.76
N GLY A 37 -2.26 -7.28 -12.87
CA GLY A 37 -3.71 -7.07 -12.78
C GLY A 37 -4.46 -8.21 -12.07
N GLU A 38 -3.74 -9.15 -11.47
CA GLU A 38 -4.27 -10.32 -10.76
C GLU A 38 -4.70 -9.97 -9.32
N PHE A 39 -5.61 -8.99 -9.19
CA PHE A 39 -5.95 -8.36 -7.92
C PHE A 39 -6.55 -9.32 -6.89
N LYS A 40 -7.29 -10.34 -7.32
CA LYS A 40 -7.85 -11.36 -6.43
C LYS A 40 -6.75 -12.18 -5.76
N LYS A 41 -5.76 -12.61 -6.54
CA LYS A 41 -4.63 -13.41 -6.05
C LYS A 41 -3.70 -12.56 -5.17
N ALA A 42 -3.47 -11.31 -5.55
CA ALA A 42 -2.74 -10.36 -4.71
C ALA A 42 -3.41 -10.18 -3.34
N GLU A 43 -4.74 -10.02 -3.30
CA GLU A 43 -5.52 -9.93 -2.06
C GLU A 43 -5.31 -11.16 -1.16
N GLU A 44 -5.37 -12.37 -1.71
CA GLU A 44 -5.13 -13.61 -0.95
C GLU A 44 -3.73 -13.66 -0.35
N VAL A 45 -2.70 -13.32 -1.13
CA VAL A 45 -1.30 -13.27 -0.67
C VAL A 45 -1.13 -12.27 0.48
N TYR A 46 -1.65 -11.05 0.33
CA TYR A 46 -1.54 -10.02 1.37
C TYR A 46 -2.31 -10.37 2.64
N GLN A 47 -3.46 -11.07 2.53
CA GLN A 47 -4.22 -11.53 3.68
C GLN A 47 -3.48 -12.64 4.45
N VAL A 48 -2.84 -13.58 3.74
CA VAL A 48 -1.98 -14.60 4.35
C VAL A 48 -0.78 -13.96 5.06
N LEU A 49 -0.14 -12.97 4.44
CA LEU A 49 0.98 -12.24 5.05
C LEU A 49 0.55 -11.48 6.32
N LEU A 50 -0.64 -10.90 6.31
CA LEU A 50 -1.19 -10.18 7.46
C LEU A 50 -1.41 -11.10 8.67
N ASN A 51 -1.86 -12.34 8.42
CA ASN A 51 -2.09 -13.34 9.47
C ASN A 51 -0.79 -13.95 9.99
N ARG A 52 0.24 -14.07 9.14
CA ARG A 52 1.54 -14.65 9.51
C ARG A 52 2.45 -13.66 10.25
N ARG A 53 2.35 -12.36 9.98
CA ARG A 53 3.22 -11.35 10.60
C ARG A 53 2.60 -10.81 11.90
N SER A 54 3.33 -10.92 13.01
CA SER A 54 3.01 -10.27 14.29
C SER A 54 3.32 -8.77 14.27
N ASP A 55 4.37 -8.35 13.56
CA ASP A 55 4.91 -6.99 13.59
C ASP A 55 3.97 -5.92 13.01
N SER A 56 3.65 -4.92 13.82
CA SER A 56 2.84 -3.74 13.45
C SER A 56 3.46 -2.91 12.33
N ASN A 57 4.79 -2.86 12.26
CA ASN A 57 5.56 -2.07 11.30
C ASN A 57 5.29 -2.49 9.85
N GLN A 58 5.26 -3.79 9.59
CA GLN A 58 5.04 -4.33 8.25
C GLN A 58 3.55 -4.37 7.87
N LYS A 59 2.65 -4.41 8.86
CA LYS A 59 1.20 -4.43 8.62
C LYS A 59 0.72 -3.18 7.88
N GLY A 60 1.31 -2.01 8.13
CA GLY A 60 0.95 -0.78 7.43
C GLY A 60 1.18 -0.86 5.92
N TYR A 61 2.33 -1.41 5.50
CA TYR A 61 2.64 -1.69 4.10
C TYR A 61 1.65 -2.68 3.47
N LEU A 62 1.33 -3.78 4.17
CA LEU A 62 0.40 -4.80 3.67
C LEU A 62 -1.02 -4.25 3.49
N TYR A 63 -1.52 -3.48 4.46
CA TYR A 63 -2.85 -2.84 4.35
C TYR A 63 -2.93 -1.84 3.20
N HIS A 64 -1.82 -1.15 2.88
CA HIS A 64 -1.77 -0.27 1.72
C HIS A 64 -1.97 -1.07 0.42
N HIS A 65 -1.23 -2.15 0.23
CA HIS A 65 -1.29 -2.96 -0.99
C HIS A 65 -2.63 -3.70 -1.13
N LEU A 66 -3.19 -4.18 -0.03
CA LEU A 66 -4.54 -4.73 -0.01
C LEU A 66 -5.59 -3.66 -0.36
N GLY A 67 -5.42 -2.43 0.14
CA GLY A 67 -6.26 -1.29 -0.23
C GLY A 67 -6.19 -0.99 -1.74
N TYR A 68 -5.01 -1.13 -2.34
CA TYR A 68 -4.82 -0.97 -3.78
C TYR A 68 -5.50 -2.06 -4.60
N ALA A 69 -5.35 -3.33 -4.21
CA ALA A 69 -6.10 -4.44 -4.82
C ALA A 69 -7.61 -4.17 -4.81
N LYS A 70 -8.16 -3.72 -3.66
CA LYS A 70 -9.59 -3.37 -3.53
C LYS A 70 -9.98 -2.17 -4.40
N TYR A 71 -9.14 -1.16 -4.47
CA TYR A 71 -9.37 0.01 -5.33
C TYR A 71 -9.50 -0.39 -6.80
N GLN A 72 -8.61 -1.28 -7.28
CA GLN A 72 -8.64 -1.74 -8.66
C GLN A 72 -9.86 -2.60 -8.99
N LYS A 73 -10.41 -3.29 -7.98
CA LYS A 73 -11.70 -4.00 -8.09
C LYS A 73 -12.93 -3.07 -7.98
N SER A 74 -12.74 -1.75 -7.99
CA SER A 74 -13.79 -0.74 -7.77
C SER A 74 -14.47 -0.78 -6.39
N GLU A 75 -13.90 -1.49 -5.42
CA GLU A 75 -14.41 -1.58 -4.05
C GLU A 75 -13.94 -0.37 -3.22
N PHE A 76 -14.24 0.86 -3.67
CA PHE A 76 -13.63 2.10 -3.16
C PHE A 76 -13.84 2.34 -1.67
N LYS A 77 -15.01 2.01 -1.13
CA LYS A 77 -15.30 2.16 0.31
C LYS A 77 -14.41 1.25 1.17
N ALA A 78 -14.20 0.00 0.74
CA ALA A 78 -13.32 -0.94 1.42
C ALA A 78 -11.86 -0.51 1.31
N ALA A 79 -11.42 -0.05 0.13
CA ALA A 79 -10.09 0.51 -0.09
C ALA A 79 -9.79 1.67 0.87
N ILE A 80 -10.74 2.62 1.04
CA ILE A 80 -10.58 3.74 1.97
C ILE A 80 -10.36 3.26 3.41
N LEU A 81 -11.10 2.25 3.88
CA LEU A 81 -10.93 1.71 5.22
C LEU A 81 -9.54 1.09 5.41
N LEU A 82 -9.07 0.34 4.42
CA LEU A 82 -7.75 -0.29 4.44
C LEU A 82 -6.62 0.74 4.43
N TYR A 83 -6.68 1.75 3.57
CA TYR A 83 -5.70 2.83 3.55
C TYR A 83 -5.67 3.63 4.86
N LYS A 84 -6.83 3.85 5.52
CA LYS A 84 -6.87 4.49 6.84
C LYS A 84 -6.19 3.64 7.91
N LYS A 85 -6.38 2.31 7.88
CA LYS A 85 -5.65 1.38 8.77
C LYS A 85 -4.15 1.42 8.51
N ALA A 86 -3.73 1.45 7.24
CA ALA A 86 -2.33 1.59 6.85
C ALA A 86 -1.71 2.88 7.41
N ILE A 87 -2.40 4.01 7.28
CA ILE A 87 -1.95 5.30 7.84
C ILE A 87 -1.84 5.26 9.36
N ALA A 88 -2.82 4.67 10.06
CA ALA A 88 -2.81 4.61 11.52
C ALA A 88 -1.56 3.87 12.04
N LEU A 89 -1.20 2.75 11.41
CA LEU A 89 0.01 2.00 11.74
C LEU A 89 1.27 2.72 11.28
N ASN A 90 1.30 3.25 10.06
CA ASN A 90 2.49 3.94 9.56
C ASN A 90 2.80 5.22 10.33
N LYS A 91 1.81 5.88 10.94
CA LYS A 91 2.03 7.05 11.80
C LYS A 91 2.78 6.75 13.10
N THR A 92 2.67 5.53 13.63
CA THR A 92 3.41 5.15 14.85
C THR A 92 4.85 4.75 14.54
N ASN A 93 5.11 4.32 13.30
CA ASN A 93 6.35 3.65 12.93
C ASN A 93 7.24 4.49 12.00
N LEU A 94 6.66 5.46 11.28
CA LEU A 94 7.36 6.30 10.31
C LEU A 94 7.36 7.76 10.75
N SER A 95 8.32 8.52 10.24
CA SER A 95 8.35 9.96 10.46
C SER A 95 7.06 10.62 9.89
N PRO A 96 6.55 11.71 10.49
CA PRO A 96 5.32 12.36 10.05
C PRO A 96 5.32 12.85 8.60
N ASN A 97 6.51 13.00 7.99
CA ASN A 97 6.69 13.44 6.60
C ASN A 97 7.12 12.28 5.67
N HIS A 98 6.98 11.02 6.11
CA HIS A 98 7.40 9.88 5.30
C HIS A 98 6.58 9.77 4.00
N PRO A 99 7.22 9.54 2.82
CA PRO A 99 6.53 9.43 1.54
C PRO A 99 5.36 8.44 1.51
N ASP A 100 5.47 7.29 2.19
CA ASP A 100 4.41 6.27 2.26
C ASP A 100 3.09 6.78 2.86
N LEU A 101 3.16 7.74 3.79
CA LEU A 101 1.97 8.40 4.32
C LEU A 101 1.31 9.24 3.24
N ALA A 102 2.10 9.99 2.46
CA ALA A 102 1.59 10.76 1.34
C ALA A 102 0.94 9.88 0.28
N THR A 103 1.56 8.76 -0.08
CA THR A 103 1.01 7.79 -1.05
C THR A 103 -0.34 7.26 -0.56
N SER A 104 -0.45 6.85 0.70
CA SER A 104 -1.73 6.36 1.27
C SER A 104 -2.81 7.44 1.32
N TYR A 105 -2.47 8.70 1.65
CA TYR A 105 -3.41 9.81 1.59
C TYR A 105 -3.89 10.11 0.18
N SER A 106 -2.99 10.09 -0.81
CA SER A 106 -3.35 10.26 -2.22
C SER A 106 -4.32 9.18 -2.70
N GLN A 107 -4.11 7.92 -2.32
CA GLN A 107 -5.00 6.82 -2.71
C GLN A 107 -6.40 6.95 -2.09
N ILE A 108 -6.52 7.47 -0.87
CA ILE A 108 -7.82 7.81 -0.28
C ILE A 108 -8.50 8.95 -1.06
N GLY A 109 -7.73 9.96 -1.47
CA GLY A 109 -8.21 11.04 -2.32
C GLY A 109 -8.81 10.52 -3.63
N ALA A 110 -8.08 9.64 -4.32
CA ALA A 110 -8.53 9.00 -5.55
C ALA A 110 -9.81 8.19 -5.34
N ALA A 111 -9.85 7.36 -4.29
CA ALA A 111 -11.03 6.55 -3.97
C ALA A 111 -12.28 7.40 -3.68
N TYR A 112 -12.14 8.53 -2.96
CA TYR A 112 -13.26 9.44 -2.76
C TYR A 112 -13.70 10.15 -4.05
N GLY A 113 -12.75 10.45 -4.95
CA GLY A 113 -13.05 10.98 -6.28
C GLY A 113 -13.92 10.03 -7.10
N ASN A 114 -13.58 8.74 -7.11
CA ASN A 114 -14.37 7.73 -7.84
C ASN A 114 -15.77 7.48 -7.24
N ILE A 115 -15.96 7.76 -5.95
CA ILE A 115 -17.28 7.72 -5.31
C ILE A 115 -18.08 9.02 -5.58
N GLY A 116 -17.48 10.03 -6.22
CA GLY A 116 -18.08 11.33 -6.49
C GLY A 116 -18.02 12.33 -5.32
N ASN A 117 -17.27 12.01 -4.25
CA ASN A 117 -17.10 12.91 -3.11
C ASN A 117 -15.84 13.77 -3.26
N TYR A 118 -15.90 14.75 -4.16
CA TYR A 118 -14.75 15.61 -4.50
C TYR A 118 -14.27 16.47 -3.33
N SER A 119 -15.16 16.91 -2.45
CA SER A 119 -14.79 17.70 -1.26
C SER A 119 -13.87 16.91 -0.32
N LYS A 120 -14.23 15.64 -0.03
CA LYS A 120 -13.36 14.76 0.76
C LYS A 120 -12.08 14.42 -0.02
N ALA A 121 -12.17 14.15 -1.32
CA ALA A 121 -11.00 13.87 -2.14
C ALA A 121 -9.96 14.99 -2.06
N LEU A 122 -10.39 16.25 -2.23
CA LEU A 122 -9.54 17.43 -2.14
C LEU A 122 -8.87 17.57 -0.76
N SER A 123 -9.62 17.32 0.32
CA SER A 123 -9.07 17.35 1.68
C SER A 123 -7.93 16.33 1.86
N TRP A 124 -8.09 15.12 1.32
CA TRP A 124 -7.05 14.09 1.39
C TRP A 124 -5.85 14.39 0.50
N TYR A 125 -6.06 14.89 -0.71
CA TYR A 125 -4.97 15.32 -1.58
C TYR A 125 -4.15 16.47 -0.96
N LYS A 126 -4.81 17.44 -0.30
CA LYS A 126 -4.11 18.51 0.44
C LYS A 126 -3.20 17.95 1.55
N LYS A 127 -3.63 16.91 2.26
CA LYS A 127 -2.77 16.23 3.27
C LYS A 127 -1.56 15.55 2.64
N ALA A 128 -1.76 14.84 1.53
CA ALA A 128 -0.66 14.22 0.79
C ALA A 128 0.35 15.25 0.27
N LEU A 129 -0.14 16.36 -0.30
CA LEU A 129 0.68 17.44 -0.82
C LEU A 129 1.54 18.09 0.28
N LYS A 130 0.95 18.37 1.45
CA LYS A 130 1.68 18.96 2.58
C LYS A 130 2.88 18.11 3.01
N ILE A 131 2.77 16.78 2.94
CA ILE A 131 3.87 15.87 3.25
C ILE A 131 4.92 15.90 2.13
N ARG A 132 4.50 15.79 0.86
CA ARG A 132 5.42 15.85 -0.29
C ARG A 132 6.22 17.15 -0.34
N GLN A 133 5.58 18.28 -0.03
CA GLN A 133 6.25 19.57 0.09
C GLN A 133 7.32 19.52 1.16
N LYS A 134 7.00 19.07 2.39
CA LYS A 134 7.99 18.96 3.47
C LYS A 134 9.11 17.97 3.20
N ALA A 135 8.87 16.93 2.41
CA ALA A 135 9.90 15.98 1.99
C ALA A 135 10.83 16.57 0.91
N ASN A 136 10.32 17.45 0.04
CA ASN A 136 11.07 18.09 -1.04
C ASN A 136 11.84 19.35 -0.61
N TYR A 137 11.49 19.98 0.50
CA TYR A 137 12.33 21.03 1.09
C TYR A 137 13.44 20.34 1.90
N PRO A 138 14.72 20.47 1.50
CA PRO A 138 15.82 19.84 2.19
C PRO A 138 16.05 20.55 3.51
N THR A 139 15.29 20.18 4.55
CA THR A 139 15.60 20.52 5.94
C THR A 139 16.99 20.03 6.36
N HIS A 140 17.68 19.25 5.53
CA HIS A 140 19.06 18.81 5.74
C HIS A 140 20.13 19.71 5.08
N TRP A 141 19.82 20.55 4.08
CA TRP A 141 20.82 21.48 3.52
C TRP A 141 21.18 22.57 4.53
N LEU A 142 20.17 23.12 5.21
CA LEU A 142 20.33 24.41 5.93
C LEU A 142 20.80 24.28 7.38
N ILE A 143 20.75 23.09 7.99
CA ILE A 143 21.20 22.92 9.38
C ILE A 143 22.73 22.76 9.46
N ALA A 144 23.41 22.34 8.39
CA ALA A 144 24.87 22.14 8.39
C ALA A 144 25.69 23.39 8.03
N ILE A 145 25.11 24.37 7.33
CA ILE A 145 25.86 25.56 6.85
C ILE A 145 25.84 26.70 7.88
N SER A 146 25.00 26.62 8.93
CA SER A 146 24.86 27.68 9.95
C SER A 146 25.67 27.46 11.24
N TYR A 147 26.59 26.49 11.28
CA TYR A 147 27.43 26.20 12.45
C TYR A 147 28.94 26.44 12.24
N ASN A 148 29.32 27.24 11.23
CA ASN A 148 30.71 27.66 11.02
C ASN A 148 30.88 29.15 11.27
#